data_AF-A0A2E3YBM4-F1
#
_entry.id   AF-A0A2E3YBM4-F1
#
_cell.length_a   1.000
_cell.length_b   1.000
_cell.length_c   1.000
_cell.angle_alpha   90.00
_cell.angle_beta   90.00
_cell.angle_gamma   90.00
#
_symmetry.space_group_name_H-M   'P 1'
#
loop_
_entity.id
_entity.type
_entity.pdbx_description
1 polymer ?
#
loop_
_entity_poly.entity_id
_entity_poly.type
_entity_poly.pdbx_seq_one_letter_code
_entity_poly.pdbx_strand_id
1 'polypeptide(L)'
;MVAAMQTDYLERFSTMPPRNGIYIDTQMEENGWTAEGLVGAWLFLENHPQAYGAPVVMVSADEAGCEEAQQFLGNVEMAPTKRRLGRNQAISKHPADACDLIREKATAALARLSDFTPFTRPALYELEGTCYTAEQAQVRAAKNPAAQMQGDRSYVVRVDTPLDLLL
;
A
#
# COMPACT_ATOMS: atom_id res chain seq x y z
N MET A 1 -16.94 0.26 -3.96
CA MET A 1 -16.05 0.99 -4.89
C MET A 1 -14.64 0.42 -4.89
N VAL A 2 -13.93 0.43 -3.75
CA VAL A 2 -12.55 -0.09 -3.62
C VAL A 2 -12.42 -1.55 -4.08
N ALA A 3 -13.31 -2.45 -3.63
CA ALA A 3 -13.31 -3.85 -4.07
C ALA A 3 -13.43 -4.00 -5.60
N ALA A 4 -14.26 -3.18 -6.26
CA ALA A 4 -14.41 -3.22 -7.71
C ALA A 4 -13.17 -2.71 -8.45
N MET A 5 -12.50 -1.68 -7.93
CA MET A 5 -11.22 -1.20 -8.47
C MET A 5 -10.13 -2.27 -8.35
N GLN A 6 -10.03 -2.92 -7.19
CA GLN A 6 -9.06 -3.99 -6.94
C GLN A 6 -9.30 -5.18 -7.87
N THR A 7 -10.55 -5.59 -8.07
CA THR A 7 -10.91 -6.68 -9.01
C THR A 7 -10.56 -6.32 -10.46
N ASP A 8 -10.92 -5.12 -10.94
CA ASP A 8 -10.58 -4.68 -12.31
C ASP A 8 -9.06 -4.68 -12.55
N TYR A 9 -8.29 -4.21 -11.57
CA TYR A 9 -6.82 -4.26 -11.63
C TYR A 9 -6.29 -5.70 -11.67
N LEU A 10 -6.76 -6.55 -10.75
CA LEU A 10 -6.38 -7.97 -10.71
C LEU A 10 -6.69 -8.65 -12.05
N GLU A 11 -7.88 -8.46 -12.62
CA GLU A 11 -8.27 -9.04 -13.91
C GLU A 11 -7.39 -8.53 -15.06
N ARG A 12 -7.14 -7.22 -15.11
CA ARG A 12 -6.37 -6.59 -16.19
C ARG A 12 -4.91 -7.02 -16.21
N PHE A 13 -4.29 -7.16 -15.04
CA PHE A 13 -2.85 -7.42 -14.93
C PHE A 13 -2.48 -8.87 -14.64
N SER A 14 -3.39 -9.69 -14.11
CA SER A 14 -3.11 -11.11 -13.75
C SER A 14 -2.73 -12.00 -14.93
N THR A 15 -3.16 -11.65 -16.15
CA THR A 15 -2.89 -12.43 -17.37
C THR A 15 -1.79 -11.82 -18.24
N MET A 16 -1.22 -10.68 -17.84
CA MET A 16 -0.21 -9.99 -18.64
C MET A 16 1.13 -10.71 -18.54
N PRO A 17 1.80 -11.06 -19.67
CA PRO A 17 3.12 -11.65 -19.61
C PRO A 17 4.11 -10.66 -18.96
N PRO A 18 4.93 -11.12 -18.00
CA PRO A 18 5.81 -10.23 -17.27
C PRO A 18 6.91 -9.71 -18.20
N ARG A 19 7.09 -8.39 -18.21
CA ARG A 19 8.13 -7.72 -19.01
C ARG A 19 9.44 -7.69 -18.24
N ASN A 20 10.58 -7.52 -18.91
CA ASN A 20 11.90 -7.37 -18.30
C ASN A 20 12.61 -6.08 -18.79
N GLY A 21 13.57 -5.57 -18.00
CA GLY A 21 14.45 -4.47 -18.42
C GLY A 21 14.28 -3.15 -17.66
N ILE A 22 14.82 -2.07 -18.26
CA ILE A 22 14.68 -0.70 -17.80
C ILE A 22 13.35 -0.17 -18.30
N TYR A 23 12.53 0.32 -17.38
CA TYR A 23 11.25 0.92 -17.73
C TYR A 23 11.37 2.44 -17.76
N ILE A 24 10.99 3.02 -18.88
CA ILE A 24 10.81 4.46 -19.06
C ILE A 24 9.30 4.63 -19.27
N ASP A 25 8.67 5.42 -18.41
CA ASP A 25 7.21 5.53 -18.31
C ASP A 25 6.54 4.32 -17.64
N THR A 26 7.08 3.91 -16.49
CA THR A 26 6.24 3.23 -15.51
C THR A 26 5.20 4.27 -15.09
N GLN A 27 3.94 4.13 -15.49
CA GLN A 27 2.86 4.95 -14.91
C GLN A 27 2.99 4.84 -13.38
N MET A 28 3.50 5.90 -12.76
CA MET A 28 3.59 6.08 -11.31
C MET A 28 2.45 6.99 -10.84
N GLU A 29 1.23 6.72 -11.32
CA GLU A 29 0.17 6.56 -10.32
C GLU A 29 0.71 5.46 -9.38
N GLU A 30 0.54 5.54 -8.06
CA GLU A 30 0.93 4.48 -7.10
C GLU A 30 2.01 4.75 -6.02
N ASN A 31 2.54 5.97 -5.81
CA ASN A 31 3.18 6.25 -4.50
C ASN A 31 2.16 6.45 -3.36
N GLY A 32 0.89 6.65 -3.70
CA GLY A 32 -0.20 6.51 -2.72
C GLY A 32 -0.39 5.06 -2.28
N TRP A 33 0.09 4.06 -3.04
CA TRP A 33 -0.31 2.67 -2.87
C TRP A 33 0.51 1.90 -1.84
N THR A 34 1.67 2.37 -1.39
CA THR A 34 2.31 1.72 -0.24
C THR A 34 1.50 2.01 1.01
N ALA A 35 1.25 3.27 1.34
CA ALA A 35 0.37 3.64 2.45
C ALA A 35 -1.08 3.17 2.24
N GLU A 36 -1.70 3.42 1.08
CA GLU A 36 -3.09 3.04 0.79
C GLU A 36 -3.26 1.52 0.58
N GLY A 37 -2.24 0.81 0.10
CA GLY A 37 -2.24 -0.64 -0.03
C GLY A 37 -1.92 -1.34 1.27
N LEU A 38 -1.05 -0.79 2.12
CA LEU A 38 -0.85 -1.26 3.50
C LEU A 38 -2.11 -0.99 4.34
N VAL A 39 -2.71 0.19 4.21
CA VAL A 39 -4.00 0.54 4.83
C VAL A 39 -5.12 -0.31 4.23
N GLY A 40 -5.12 -0.58 2.93
CA GLY A 40 -6.11 -1.42 2.25
C GLY A 40 -6.01 -2.88 2.65
N ALA A 41 -4.79 -3.42 2.75
CA ALA A 41 -4.52 -4.73 3.31
C ALA A 41 -4.94 -4.79 4.77
N TRP A 42 -4.57 -3.79 5.58
CA TRP A 42 -4.97 -3.70 6.98
C TRP A 42 -6.49 -3.61 7.16
N LEU A 43 -7.17 -2.79 6.36
CA LEU A 43 -8.62 -2.64 6.35
C LEU A 43 -9.34 -3.90 5.91
N PHE A 44 -8.80 -4.58 4.90
CA PHE A 44 -9.33 -5.86 4.47
C PHE A 44 -9.09 -6.92 5.54
N LEU A 45 -7.89 -7.01 6.11
CA LEU A 45 -7.55 -7.99 7.13
C LEU A 45 -8.36 -7.77 8.41
N GLU A 46 -8.48 -6.54 8.92
CA GLU A 46 -9.23 -6.22 10.15
C GLU A 46 -10.76 -6.25 10.00
N ASN A 47 -11.31 -6.25 8.79
CA ASN A 47 -12.77 -6.29 8.60
C ASN A 47 -13.26 -7.54 7.87
N HIS A 48 -12.36 -8.40 7.38
CA HIS A 48 -12.73 -9.66 6.73
C HIS A 48 -12.86 -10.79 7.76
N PRO A 49 -14.01 -11.50 7.81
CA PRO A 49 -14.33 -12.46 8.87
C PRO A 49 -13.35 -13.64 8.98
N GLN A 50 -12.58 -13.92 7.93
CA GLN A 50 -11.59 -15.00 7.90
C GLN A 50 -10.14 -14.52 8.00
N ALA A 51 -9.90 -13.22 7.81
CA ALA A 51 -8.57 -12.64 7.80
C ALA A 51 -8.31 -11.73 9.01
N TYR A 52 -9.34 -11.53 9.85
CA TYR A 52 -9.25 -10.81 11.11
C TYR A 52 -8.17 -11.39 12.00
N GLY A 53 -7.24 -10.54 12.42
CA GLY A 53 -6.12 -10.95 13.26
C GLY A 53 -5.05 -11.76 12.52
N ALA A 54 -5.00 -11.76 11.19
CA ALA A 54 -3.87 -12.32 10.46
C ALA A 54 -2.68 -11.34 10.46
N PRO A 55 -1.42 -11.82 10.65
CA PRO A 55 -0.25 -10.98 10.49
C PRO A 55 0.08 -10.72 9.03
N VAL A 56 0.63 -9.53 8.76
CA VAL A 56 1.34 -9.26 7.50
C VAL A 56 2.77 -9.77 7.66
N VAL A 57 3.09 -10.86 6.98
CA VAL A 57 4.37 -11.56 7.16
C VAL A 57 5.41 -11.22 6.11
N MET A 58 4.97 -10.72 4.95
CA MET A 58 5.83 -10.38 3.83
C MET A 58 5.24 -9.24 3.01
N VAL A 59 6.11 -8.37 2.46
CA VAL A 59 5.78 -7.38 1.44
C VAL A 59 6.70 -7.54 0.23
N SER A 60 6.13 -7.51 -0.97
CA SER A 60 6.87 -7.40 -2.24
C SER A 60 6.54 -6.09 -2.93
N ALA A 61 7.54 -5.26 -3.20
CA ALA A 61 7.38 -3.95 -3.81
C ALA A 61 8.68 -3.52 -4.52
N ASP A 62 8.86 -2.21 -4.76
CA ASP A 62 10.20 -1.65 -4.97
C ASP A 62 10.96 -1.48 -3.66
N GLU A 63 12.23 -1.08 -3.74
CA GLU A 63 13.06 -0.83 -2.56
C GLU A 63 12.42 0.15 -1.57
N ALA A 64 11.88 1.27 -2.04
CA ALA A 64 11.29 2.30 -1.19
C ALA A 64 9.99 1.82 -0.51
N GLY A 65 9.14 1.11 -1.26
CA GLY A 65 7.91 0.52 -0.72
C GLY A 65 8.18 -0.58 0.30
N CYS A 66 9.24 -1.37 0.12
CA CYS A 66 9.69 -2.33 1.13
C CYS A 66 10.21 -1.62 2.38
N GLU A 67 11.04 -0.59 2.23
CA GLU A 67 11.55 0.22 3.35
C GLU A 67 10.42 0.88 4.14
N GLU A 68 9.44 1.50 3.46
CA GLU A 68 8.26 2.09 4.08
C GLU A 68 7.43 1.04 4.83
N ALA A 69 7.19 -0.13 4.21
CA ALA A 69 6.49 -1.23 4.85
C ALA A 69 7.20 -1.72 6.11
N GLN A 70 8.53 -1.82 6.10
CA GLN A 70 9.30 -2.19 7.28
C GLN A 70 9.23 -1.12 8.38
N GLN A 71 9.31 0.16 8.02
CA GLN A 71 9.15 1.27 8.97
C GLN A 71 7.75 1.25 9.62
N PHE A 72 6.72 0.90 8.85
CA PHE A 72 5.34 0.92 9.29
C PHE A 72 4.92 -0.32 10.09
N LEU A 73 5.28 -1.52 9.60
CA LEU A 73 4.89 -2.82 10.15
C LEU A 73 5.90 -3.39 11.16
N GLY A 74 7.15 -2.95 11.13
CA GLY A 74 8.22 -3.51 11.96
C GLY A 74 8.75 -4.84 11.42
N ASN A 75 8.45 -5.94 12.11
CA ASN A 75 8.92 -7.28 11.70
C ASN A 75 8.11 -7.78 10.49
N VAL A 76 8.72 -7.74 9.31
CA VAL A 76 8.13 -8.21 8.04
C VAL A 76 9.24 -8.68 7.10
N GLU A 77 9.03 -9.76 6.34
CA GLU A 77 9.93 -10.15 5.26
C GLU A 77 9.76 -9.21 4.04
N MET A 78 10.86 -8.83 3.41
CA MET A 78 10.83 -7.90 2.27
C MET A 78 11.39 -8.55 1.01
N ALA A 79 10.67 -8.40 -0.10
CA ALA A 79 11.10 -8.78 -1.44
C ALA A 79 11.13 -7.55 -2.38
N PRO A 80 12.20 -6.74 -2.35
CA PRO A 80 12.35 -5.62 -3.28
C PRO A 80 12.66 -6.14 -4.69
N THR A 81 11.69 -5.98 -5.60
CA THR A 81 11.76 -6.52 -6.97
C THR A 81 12.28 -5.53 -8.00
N LYS A 82 12.30 -4.24 -7.67
CA LYS A 82 12.75 -3.16 -8.54
C LYS A 82 13.36 -2.02 -7.72
N ARG A 83 14.30 -1.30 -8.33
CA ARG A 83 14.95 -0.12 -7.77
C ARG A 83 14.55 1.13 -8.53
N ARG A 84 14.12 2.16 -7.82
CA ARG A 84 13.75 3.44 -8.41
C ARG A 84 14.97 4.17 -8.99
N LEU A 85 14.83 4.74 -10.18
CA LEU A 85 15.82 5.65 -10.80
C LEU A 85 15.29 7.08 -10.94
N GLY A 86 13.98 7.27 -11.09
CA GLY A 86 13.38 8.57 -11.33
C GLY A 86 11.90 8.58 -10.98
N ARG A 87 11.17 9.60 -11.42
CA ARG A 87 9.73 9.71 -11.15
C ARG A 87 8.92 8.59 -11.81
N ASN A 88 9.27 8.16 -13.02
CA ASN A 88 8.60 7.09 -13.77
C ASN A 88 9.63 6.12 -14.36
N GLN A 89 10.71 5.85 -13.62
CA GLN A 89 11.85 5.07 -14.09
C GLN A 89 12.34 4.15 -12.98
N ALA A 90 12.52 2.88 -13.33
CA ALA A 90 13.04 1.87 -12.43
C ALA A 90 13.89 0.84 -13.17
N ILE A 91 14.83 0.25 -12.44
CA ILE A 91 15.52 -0.98 -12.82
C ILE A 91 14.79 -2.12 -12.14
N SER A 92 14.08 -2.93 -12.92
CA SER A 92 13.45 -4.14 -12.39
C SER A 92 14.38 -5.34 -12.50
N LYS A 93 14.27 -6.26 -11.55
CA LYS A 93 14.83 -7.61 -11.70
C LYS A 93 14.22 -8.29 -12.93
N HIS A 94 14.90 -9.30 -13.46
CA HIS A 94 14.27 -10.18 -14.43
C HIS A 94 13.04 -10.85 -13.78
N PRO A 95 11.93 -11.08 -14.50
CA PRO A 95 10.74 -11.71 -13.94
C PRO A 95 11.01 -13.03 -13.20
N ALA A 96 11.87 -13.88 -13.74
CA ALA A 96 12.27 -15.12 -13.09
C ALA A 96 12.92 -14.85 -11.71
N ASP A 97 13.90 -13.95 -11.67
CA ASP A 97 14.59 -13.57 -10.44
C ASP A 97 13.65 -12.91 -9.42
N ALA A 98 12.68 -12.11 -9.88
CA ALA A 98 11.67 -11.51 -9.03
C ALA A 98 10.75 -12.59 -8.41
N CYS A 99 10.28 -13.53 -9.23
CA CYS A 99 9.48 -14.67 -8.75
C CYS A 99 10.25 -15.55 -7.77
N ASP A 100 11.54 -15.79 -8.03
CA ASP A 100 12.40 -16.61 -7.15
C ASP A 100 12.63 -15.91 -5.81
N LEU A 101 12.91 -14.60 -5.82
CA LEU A 101 13.00 -13.80 -4.60
C LEU A 101 11.69 -13.80 -3.81
N ILE A 102 10.56 -13.61 -4.47
CA ILE A 102 9.23 -13.62 -3.81
C ILE A 102 9.00 -14.98 -3.14
N ARG A 103 9.31 -16.09 -3.85
CA ARG A 103 9.16 -17.44 -3.30
C ARG A 103 10.07 -17.68 -2.11
N GLU A 104 11.33 -17.25 -2.21
CA GLU A 104 12.31 -17.32 -1.11
C GLU A 104 11.79 -16.60 0.13
N LYS A 105 11.36 -15.33 -0.01
CA LYS A 105 10.90 -14.51 1.11
C LYS A 105 9.57 -14.99 1.69
N ALA A 106 8.66 -15.47 0.85
CA ALA A 106 7.41 -16.08 1.33
C ALA A 106 7.71 -17.35 2.15
N THR A 107 8.64 -18.17 1.69
CA THR A 107 9.07 -19.38 2.42
C THR A 107 9.71 -19.02 3.75
N ALA A 108 10.60 -18.03 3.77
CA ALA A 108 11.24 -17.54 4.99
C ALA A 108 10.23 -16.97 5.99
N ALA A 109 9.26 -16.17 5.51
CA ALA A 109 8.19 -15.61 6.33
C ALA A 109 7.35 -16.72 6.99
N LEU A 110 6.93 -17.71 6.20
CA LEU A 110 6.11 -18.80 6.70
C LEU A 110 6.87 -19.73 7.66
N ALA A 111 8.18 -19.92 7.46
CA ALA A 111 9.01 -20.73 8.35
C ALA A 111 9.11 -20.16 9.77
N ARG A 112 8.90 -18.85 9.94
CA ARG A 112 8.91 -18.17 11.24
C ARG A 112 7.59 -17.47 11.53
N LEU A 113 6.48 -18.03 11.06
CA LEU A 113 5.14 -17.45 11.17
C LEU A 113 4.77 -17.02 12.61
N SER A 114 5.25 -17.77 13.62
CA SER A 114 5.05 -17.46 15.05
C SER A 114 5.68 -16.15 15.53
N ASP A 115 6.63 -15.60 14.77
CA ASP A 115 7.35 -14.37 15.12
C ASP A 115 6.57 -13.11 14.71
N PHE A 116 5.53 -13.26 13.89
CA PHE A 116 4.73 -12.15 13.40
C PHE A 116 3.49 -11.98 14.25
N THR A 117 3.27 -10.74 14.67
CA THR A 117 2.07 -10.37 15.42
C THR A 117 1.06 -9.76 14.45
N PRO A 118 -0.25 -10.03 14.61
CA PRO A 118 -1.27 -9.34 13.86
C PRO A 118 -1.09 -7.83 13.95
N PHE A 119 -1.14 -7.14 12.81
CA PHE A 119 -0.99 -5.70 12.79
C PHE A 119 -2.31 -5.07 13.21
N THR A 120 -2.40 -4.66 14.48
CA THR A 120 -3.56 -3.95 15.04
C THR A 120 -3.15 -2.58 15.56
N ARG A 121 -3.87 -1.53 15.16
CA ARG A 121 -3.69 -0.17 15.71
C ARG A 121 -4.96 0.21 16.47
N PRO A 122 -4.87 0.78 17.68
CA PRO A 122 -6.07 1.28 18.36
C PRO A 122 -6.54 2.59 17.71
N ALA A 123 -7.86 2.78 17.65
CA ALA A 123 -8.46 4.08 17.35
C ALA A 123 -8.03 5.14 18.39
N LEU A 124 -8.06 6.44 18.08
CA LEU A 124 -8.57 7.12 16.88
C LEU A 124 -7.57 7.13 15.72
N TYR A 125 -8.07 7.12 14.48
CA TYR A 125 -7.25 7.25 13.28
C TYR A 125 -7.31 8.66 12.71
N GLU A 126 -6.15 9.14 12.25
CA GLU A 126 -5.99 10.47 11.69
C GLU A 126 -5.30 10.40 10.32
N LEU A 127 -5.87 11.06 9.32
CA LEU A 127 -5.27 11.29 8.01
C LEU A 127 -5.10 12.79 7.80
N GLU A 128 -3.86 13.24 7.61
CA GLU A 128 -3.56 14.59 7.16
C GLU A 128 -3.31 14.60 5.65
N GLY A 129 -4.12 15.38 4.93
CA GLY A 129 -4.00 15.55 3.49
C GLY A 129 -3.53 16.95 3.14
N THR A 130 -2.36 17.09 2.53
CA THR A 130 -1.89 18.35 1.93
C THR A 130 -1.92 18.28 0.41
N CYS A 131 -2.55 19.27 -0.23
CA CYS A 131 -2.71 19.34 -1.68
C CYS A 131 -1.83 20.42 -2.32
N TYR A 132 -1.67 20.35 -3.64
CA TYR A 132 -0.93 21.37 -4.39
C TYR A 132 -1.66 22.71 -4.38
N THR A 133 -2.99 22.69 -4.55
CA THR A 133 -3.82 23.90 -4.58
C THR A 133 -4.88 23.90 -3.49
N ALA A 134 -5.38 25.09 -3.15
CA ALA A 134 -6.43 25.24 -2.14
C ALA A 134 -7.76 24.63 -2.60
N GLU A 135 -8.10 24.84 -3.87
CA GLU A 135 -9.27 24.23 -4.50
C GLU A 135 -9.23 22.70 -4.42
N GLN A 136 -8.07 22.07 -4.69
CA GLN A 136 -7.92 20.61 -4.56
C GLN A 136 -8.16 20.15 -3.12
N ALA A 137 -7.65 20.87 -2.13
CA ALA A 137 -7.85 20.53 -0.73
C ALA A 137 -9.34 20.62 -0.35
N GLN A 138 -10.02 21.70 -0.76
CA GLN A 138 -11.46 21.87 -0.54
C GLN A 138 -12.29 20.76 -1.20
N VAL A 139 -12.01 20.45 -2.47
CA VAL A 139 -12.72 19.40 -3.22
C VAL A 139 -12.50 18.02 -2.59
N ARG A 140 -11.28 17.71 -2.13
CA ARG A 140 -10.99 16.43 -1.46
C ARG A 140 -11.62 16.35 -0.08
N ALA A 141 -11.48 17.39 0.74
CA ALA A 141 -12.11 17.45 2.06
C ALA A 141 -13.63 17.31 1.96
N ALA A 142 -14.27 17.94 0.98
CA ALA A 142 -15.73 17.85 0.79
C ALA A 142 -16.25 16.44 0.47
N LYS A 143 -15.39 15.49 0.11
CA LYS A 143 -15.79 14.09 -0.12
C LYS A 143 -16.01 13.33 1.18
N ASN A 144 -15.27 13.66 2.22
CA ASN A 144 -15.34 13.00 3.51
C ASN A 144 -16.06 13.91 4.54
N PRO A 145 -17.21 13.50 5.09
CA PRO A 145 -17.94 14.33 6.04
C PRO A 145 -17.20 14.58 7.37
N ALA A 146 -16.20 13.77 7.70
CA ALA A 146 -15.34 13.97 8.87
C ALA A 146 -14.11 14.85 8.59
N ALA A 147 -13.92 15.31 7.34
CA ALA A 147 -12.81 16.19 7.00
C ALA A 147 -12.99 17.59 7.58
N GLN A 148 -11.90 18.14 8.11
CA GLN A 148 -11.81 19.51 8.60
C GLN A 148 -10.61 20.19 7.95
N MET A 149 -10.81 21.37 7.37
CA MET A 149 -9.70 22.16 6.83
C MET A 149 -8.79 22.62 7.98
N GLN A 150 -7.47 22.43 7.83
CA GLN A 150 -6.45 22.92 8.76
C GLN A 150 -5.64 24.10 8.22
N GLY A 151 -5.87 24.46 6.96
CA GLY A 151 -5.28 25.62 6.30
C GLY A 151 -5.82 25.73 4.88
N ASP A 152 -5.26 26.61 4.07
CA ASP A 152 -5.76 26.81 2.70
C ASP A 152 -5.61 25.57 1.83
N ARG A 153 -4.58 24.74 2.07
CA ARG A 153 -4.21 23.59 1.24
C ARG A 153 -4.16 22.26 1.99
N SER A 154 -4.57 22.25 3.25
CA SER A 154 -4.51 21.08 4.11
C SER A 154 -5.83 20.80 4.80
N TYR A 155 -6.13 19.52 4.97
CA TYR A 155 -7.27 19.04 5.72
C TYR A 155 -6.87 17.84 6.56
N VAL A 156 -7.66 17.57 7.60
CA VAL A 156 -7.50 16.42 8.47
C VAL A 156 -8.82 15.65 8.54
N VAL A 157 -8.74 14.32 8.52
CA VAL A 157 -9.86 13.42 8.75
C VAL A 157 -9.57 12.65 10.03
N ARG A 158 -10.54 12.60 10.94
CA ARG A 158 -10.45 11.86 12.21
C ARG A 158 -11.64 10.94 12.36
N VAL A 159 -11.38 9.65 12.52
CA VAL A 159 -12.42 8.60 12.49
C VAL A 159 -12.09 7.45 13.44
N ASP A 160 -13.13 6.75 13.88
CA ASP A 160 -13.02 5.62 14.80
C ASP A 160 -12.70 4.31 14.09
N THR A 161 -13.04 4.21 12.80
CA THR A 161 -12.69 3.05 11.97
C THR A 161 -11.77 3.49 10.85
N PRO A 162 -10.77 2.69 10.46
CA PRO A 162 -9.83 3.13 9.46
C PRO A 162 -10.48 3.16 8.05
N LEU A 163 -11.63 2.48 7.85
CA LEU A 163 -12.33 2.44 6.56
C LEU A 163 -12.92 3.81 6.22
N ASP A 164 -13.33 4.53 7.25
CA ASP A 164 -13.90 5.87 7.12
C ASP A 164 -12.86 6.92 6.71
N LEU A 165 -11.55 6.59 6.72
CA LEU A 165 -10.51 7.42 6.11
C LEU A 165 -10.60 7.45 4.57
N LEU A 166 -11.23 6.43 3.96
CA LEU A 166 -11.30 6.24 2.51
C LEU A 166 -12.65 6.69 1.89
N LEU A 167 -13.61 7.09 2.73
CA LEU A 167 -14.92 7.62 2.32
C LEU A 167 -14.83 9.10 1.94
#